data_AF-A0A9Q3EMF5-F1
#
_entry.id   AF-A0A9Q3EMF5-F1
#
_cell.length_a   1.000
_cell.length_b   1.000
_cell.length_c   1.000
_cell.angle_alpha   90.00
_cell.angle_beta   90.00
_cell.angle_gamma   90.00
#
_symmetry.space_group_name_H-M   'P 1'
#
loop_
_entity.id
_entity.type
_entity.pdbx_description
1 polymer ?
#
loop_
_entity_poly.entity_id
_entity_poly.type
_entity_poly.pdbx_seq_one_letter_code
_entity_poly.pdbx_strand_id
1 'polypeptide(L)'
;MITTFCDYGLEYKDSDGLFDDWCTLITALKLEYKTSIHCSTGNTPAFLGKGCNYRIPHDTFKKDLVDIHLKEESSKIIRNIETHHANRFMQNSFKYAQERWENTHKLPGFKIDDLVSVLTLSFNNIKRSKKLKNCFEEPSIINLLHGPNTVCKI
;
A
#
# COMPACT_ATOMS: atom_id res chain seq x y z
N MET A 1 9.81 -4.15 -0.99
CA MET A 1 10.84 -3.67 -1.94
C MET A 1 10.64 -2.17 -2.21
N ILE A 2 10.71 -1.35 -1.16
CA ILE A 2 10.72 0.14 -1.22
C ILE A 2 12.01 0.67 -0.56
N THR A 3 12.75 -0.21 0.13
CA THR A 3 13.92 0.13 0.94
C THR A 3 15.17 0.45 0.14
N THR A 4 15.21 0.17 -1.17
CA THR A 4 16.43 0.36 -1.99
C THR A 4 16.38 1.60 -2.89
N PHE A 5 15.27 2.33 -2.92
CA PHE A 5 15.14 3.52 -3.78
C PHE A 5 15.46 4.84 -3.07
N CYS A 6 15.47 4.87 -1.74
CA CYS A 6 15.74 6.08 -0.96
C CYS A 6 17.21 6.20 -0.51
N ASP A 7 18.08 5.25 -0.86
CA ASP A 7 19.52 5.36 -0.58
C ASP A 7 20.26 6.28 -1.58
N TYR A 8 19.58 6.69 -2.66
CA TYR A 8 20.06 7.78 -3.51
C TYR A 8 19.46 9.08 -2.99
N GLY A 9 20.29 9.91 -2.35
CA GLY A 9 19.94 11.21 -1.80
C GLY A 9 19.29 12.15 -2.83
N LEU A 10 17.98 11.97 -3.04
CA LEU A 10 17.12 12.91 -3.73
C LEU A 10 16.75 14.00 -2.73
N GLU A 11 17.65 14.97 -2.60
CA GLU A 11 17.35 16.24 -1.96
C GLU A 11 16.29 16.96 -2.81
N TYR A 12 15.02 16.74 -2.51
CA TYR A 12 13.93 17.52 -3.09
C TYR A 12 13.94 18.89 -2.42
N LYS A 13 14.30 19.94 -3.18
CA LYS A 13 14.21 21.33 -2.74
C LYS A 13 12.85 21.89 -3.19
N ASP A 14 11.99 22.22 -2.23
CA ASP A 14 10.85 23.07 -2.53
C ASP A 14 11.32 24.52 -2.72
N SER A 15 10.53 25.35 -3.42
CA SER A 15 10.90 26.75 -3.74
C SER A 15 11.23 27.62 -2.52
N ASP A 16 10.81 27.18 -1.34
CA ASP A 16 10.91 27.92 -0.08
C ASP A 16 12.12 27.50 0.78
N GLY A 17 12.98 26.61 0.27
CA GLY A 17 14.24 26.24 0.93
C GLY A 17 14.10 25.30 2.12
N LEU A 18 12.92 24.71 2.35
CA LEU A 18 12.72 23.65 3.34
C LEU A 18 13.31 22.33 2.79
N PHE A 19 14.29 21.77 3.50
CA PHE A 19 14.79 20.43 3.24
C PHE A 19 13.90 19.44 3.98
N ASP A 20 12.94 18.82 3.29
CA ASP A 20 12.26 17.65 3.84
C ASP A 20 13.23 16.47 3.77
N ASP A 21 13.88 16.16 4.90
CA ASP A 21 14.73 14.98 5.03
C ASP A 21 13.86 13.71 5.02
N TRP A 22 13.52 13.28 3.81
CA TRP A 22 12.75 12.07 3.55
C TRP A 22 13.40 10.83 4.17
N CYS A 23 14.72 10.79 4.35
CA CYS A 23 15.38 9.64 4.96
C CYS A 23 15.01 9.50 6.44
N THR A 24 14.98 10.62 7.17
CA THR A 24 14.49 10.67 8.55
C THR A 24 12.98 10.45 8.62
N LEU A 25 12.21 11.10 7.74
CA LEU A 25 10.75 10.98 7.71
C LEU A 25 10.29 9.55 7.39
N ILE A 26 10.91 8.88 6.43
CA ILE A 26 10.59 7.49 6.08
C ILE A 26 10.83 6.54 7.25
N THR A 27 11.88 6.79 8.03
CA THR A 27 12.18 5.98 9.21
C THR A 27 11.10 6.16 10.29
N ALA A 28 10.68 7.41 10.54
CA ALA A 28 9.59 7.73 11.44
C ALA A 28 8.25 7.12 10.96
N LEU A 29 7.90 7.31 9.68
CA LEU A 29 6.66 6.77 9.08
C LEU A 29 6.61 5.24 9.11
N LYS A 30 7.74 4.57 8.88
CA LYS A 30 7.81 3.10 8.99
C LYS A 30 7.54 2.62 10.41
N LEU A 31 8.03 3.36 11.42
CA LEU A 31 7.77 3.03 12.81
C LEU A 31 6.30 3.26 13.14
N GLU A 32 5.77 4.42 12.77
CA GLU A 32 4.37 4.79 12.99
C GLU A 32 3.41 3.80 12.33
N TYR A 33 3.64 3.44 11.07
CA TYR A 33 2.86 2.44 10.34
C TYR A 33 2.90 1.07 11.02
N LYS A 34 4.05 0.66 11.57
CA LYS A 34 4.16 -0.63 12.27
C LYS A 34 3.40 -0.66 13.59
N THR A 35 3.22 0.50 14.23
CA THR A 35 2.57 0.63 15.53
C THR A 35 1.14 1.15 15.47
N SER A 36 0.67 1.62 14.32
CA SER A 36 -0.71 2.05 14.14
C SER A 36 -1.66 0.84 14.12
N ILE A 37 -2.83 1.00 14.72
CA ILE A 37 -3.85 -0.04 14.79
C ILE A 37 -4.57 -0.08 13.44
N HIS A 38 -4.57 -1.23 12.78
CA HIS A 38 -5.29 -1.38 11.53
C HIS A 38 -6.80 -1.55 11.79
N CYS A 39 -7.63 -0.81 11.05
CA CYS A 39 -9.09 -0.75 11.30
C CYS A 39 -9.79 -2.11 11.19
N SER A 40 -9.37 -2.97 10.25
CA SER A 40 -10.06 -4.24 9.99
C SER A 40 -9.64 -5.37 10.91
N THR A 41 -8.41 -5.35 11.43
CA THR A 41 -7.85 -6.42 12.26
C THR A 41 -7.81 -6.05 13.74
N GLY A 42 -8.02 -4.77 14.08
CA GLY A 42 -7.90 -4.24 15.44
C GLY A 42 -6.50 -4.36 16.04
N ASN A 43 -5.51 -4.78 15.24
CA ASN A 43 -4.16 -5.09 15.66
C ASN A 43 -3.14 -4.26 14.88
N THR A 44 -1.96 -4.07 15.47
CA THR A 44 -0.86 -3.39 14.76
C THR A 44 -0.17 -4.36 13.80
N PRO A 45 0.40 -3.87 12.68
CA PRO A 45 1.21 -4.72 11.80
C PRO A 45 2.41 -5.36 12.52
N ALA A 46 2.99 -4.69 13.52
CA ALA A 46 4.06 -5.27 14.35
C ALA A 46 3.59 -6.50 15.14
N PHE A 47 2.38 -6.45 15.70
CA PHE A 47 1.79 -7.58 16.42
C PHE A 47 1.47 -8.74 15.47
N LEU A 48 0.87 -8.49 14.31
CA LEU A 48 0.55 -9.56 13.35
C LEU A 48 1.80 -10.22 12.75
N GLY A 49 2.86 -9.45 12.51
CA GLY A 49 4.09 -9.97 11.91
C GLY A 49 5.08 -10.60 12.90
N LYS A 50 5.19 -10.06 14.12
CA LYS A 50 6.22 -10.46 15.11
C LYS A 50 5.66 -10.86 16.48
N GLY A 51 4.35 -10.76 16.70
CA GLY A 51 3.71 -11.06 17.98
C GLY A 51 3.95 -10.04 19.09
N CYS A 52 4.60 -8.90 18.80
CA CYS A 52 4.97 -7.91 19.81
C CYS A 52 4.67 -6.47 19.36
N ASN A 53 4.11 -5.66 20.27
CA ASN A 53 3.97 -4.22 20.09
C ASN A 53 5.23 -3.51 20.56
N TYR A 54 5.76 -2.59 19.74
CA TYR A 54 6.87 -1.73 20.16
C TYR A 54 6.38 -0.74 21.23
N ARG A 55 7.08 -0.66 22.37
CA ARG A 55 6.84 0.41 23.35
C ARG A 55 7.54 1.66 22.87
N ILE A 56 6.76 2.61 22.33
CA ILE A 56 7.29 3.91 21.90
C ILE A 56 6.96 4.94 23.00
N PRO A 57 7.93 5.73 23.49
CA PRO A 57 7.66 6.82 24.40
C PRO A 57 6.96 7.97 23.65
N HIS A 58 5.63 8.01 23.76
CA HIS A 58 4.77 9.02 23.11
C HIS A 58 5.10 10.47 23.51
N ASP A 59 5.68 10.68 24.69
CA ASP A 59 6.00 12.01 25.23
C ASP A 59 7.20 12.67 24.55
N THR A 60 8.01 11.92 23.80
CA THR A 60 9.22 12.45 23.15
C THR A 60 8.89 13.31 21.94
N PHE A 61 7.79 13.02 21.24
CA PHE A 61 7.41 13.69 19.99
C PHE A 61 6.61 15.00 20.19
N LYS A 62 6.16 15.28 21.42
CA LYS A 62 5.31 16.44 21.72
C LYS A 62 6.06 17.70 22.13
N LYS A 63 7.38 17.63 22.30
CA LYS A 63 8.16 18.72 22.92
C LYS A 63 8.20 20.00 22.08
N ASP A 64 8.11 19.87 20.75
CA ASP A 64 8.27 21.00 19.80
C ASP A 64 7.02 21.29 18.97
N LEU A 65 5.89 20.62 19.25
CA LEU A 65 4.63 20.90 18.55
C LEU A 65 4.01 22.17 19.13
N VAL A 66 3.73 23.15 18.26
CA VAL A 66 2.99 24.37 18.63
C VAL A 66 1.63 23.94 19.19
N ASP A 67 1.42 24.21 20.48
CA ASP A 67 0.18 23.87 21.17
C ASP A 67 -0.89 24.86 20.70
N ILE A 68 -1.61 24.51 19.62
CA ILE A 68 -2.79 25.24 19.21
C ILE A 68 -3.85 24.97 20.28
N HIS A 69 -3.89 25.81 21.33
CA HIS A 69 -4.88 25.74 22.40
C HIS A 69 -6.28 26.04 21.86
N LEU A 70 -6.88 25.07 21.19
CA LEU A 70 -8.33 24.91 21.14
C LEU A 70 -8.79 24.62 22.57
N LYS A 71 -9.84 25.30 23.04
CA LYS A 71 -10.50 24.92 24.31
C LYS A 71 -10.73 23.41 24.30
N GLU A 72 -10.42 22.71 25.40
CA GLU A 72 -10.41 21.23 25.41
C GLU A 72 -11.71 20.61 24.88
N GLU A 73 -12.84 21.27 25.13
CA GLU A 73 -14.16 20.87 24.64
C GLU A 73 -14.26 20.94 23.10
N SER A 74 -13.77 22.01 22.47
CA SER A 74 -13.79 22.15 21.01
C SER A 74 -12.80 21.20 20.32
N SER A 75 -11.65 20.91 20.95
CA SER A 75 -10.68 19.94 20.43
C SER A 75 -11.25 18.51 20.39
N LYS A 76 -12.01 18.11 21.42
CA LYS A 76 -12.67 16.79 21.48
C LYS A 76 -13.75 16.67 20.41
N ILE A 77 -14.52 17.73 20.19
CA ILE A 77 -15.56 17.76 19.15
C ILE A 77 -14.94 17.60 17.76
N ILE A 78 -13.90 18.39 17.44
CA ILE A 78 -13.21 18.31 16.14
C ILE A 78 -12.62 16.92 15.94
N ARG A 79 -11.92 16.37 16.95
CA ARG A 79 -11.35 15.02 16.87
C ARG A 79 -12.41 13.93 16.67
N ASN A 80 -13.57 14.06 17.31
CA ASN A 80 -14.68 13.12 17.12
C ASN A 80 -15.26 13.21 15.70
N ILE A 81 -15.42 14.43 15.16
CA ILE A 81 -15.84 14.67 13.78
C ILE A 81 -14.84 14.04 12.81
N GLU A 82 -13.54 14.34 12.97
CA GLU A 82 -12.47 13.77 12.16
C GLU A 82 -12.45 12.25 12.20
N THR A 83 -12.56 11.66 13.40
CA THR A 83 -12.59 10.20 13.57
C THR A 83 -13.81 9.59 12.88
N HIS A 84 -14.98 10.24 12.99
CA HIS A 84 -16.20 9.79 12.33
C HIS A 84 -16.08 9.86 10.80
N HIS A 85 -15.54 10.96 10.26
CA HIS A 85 -15.31 11.10 8.82
C HIS A 85 -14.28 10.09 8.32
N ALA A 86 -13.15 9.91 9.03
CA ALA A 86 -12.13 8.94 8.69
C ALA A 86 -12.73 7.53 8.63
N ASN A 87 -13.48 7.12 9.65
CA ASN A 87 -14.15 5.82 9.68
C ASN A 87 -15.12 5.65 8.50
N ARG A 88 -15.91 6.68 8.18
CA ARG A 88 -16.83 6.65 7.04
C ARG A 88 -16.08 6.51 5.71
N PHE A 89 -15.00 7.26 5.50
CA PHE A 89 -14.19 7.15 4.29
C PHE A 89 -13.55 5.77 4.14
N MET A 90 -13.05 5.19 5.24
CA MET A 90 -12.50 3.83 5.24
C MET A 90 -13.56 2.79 4.86
N GLN A 91 -14.76 2.87 5.45
CA GLN A 91 -15.87 1.96 5.12
C GLN A 91 -16.30 2.11 3.66
N ASN A 92 -16.45 3.34 3.18
CA ASN A 92 -16.80 3.62 1.78
C ASN A 92 -15.74 3.10 0.82
N SER A 93 -14.45 3.28 1.13
CA SER A 93 -13.35 2.78 0.31
C SER A 93 -13.32 1.26 0.26
N PHE A 94 -13.54 0.59 1.40
CA PHE A 94 -13.60 -0.86 1.47
C PHE A 94 -14.78 -1.39 0.64
N LYS A 95 -15.97 -0.82 0.85
CA LYS A 95 -17.18 -1.17 0.11
C LYS A 95 -17.01 -0.96 -1.40
N TYR A 96 -16.45 0.18 -1.80
CA TYR A 96 -16.16 0.46 -3.21
C TYR A 96 -15.20 -0.58 -3.83
N ALA A 97 -14.13 -0.94 -3.11
CA ALA A 97 -13.18 -1.94 -3.59
C ALA A 97 -13.83 -3.31 -3.73
N GLN A 98 -14.66 -3.70 -2.76
CA GLN A 98 -15.42 -4.94 -2.79
C GLN A 98 -16.41 -4.98 -3.96
N GLU A 99 -17.28 -3.97 -4.09
CA GLU A 99 -18.26 -3.87 -5.17
C GLU A 99 -17.58 -3.83 -6.55
N ARG A 100 -16.47 -3.10 -6.68
CA ARG A 100 -15.68 -3.08 -7.92
C ARG A 100 -15.14 -4.47 -8.23
N TRP A 101 -14.60 -5.18 -7.25
CA TRP A 101 -14.11 -6.54 -7.45
C TRP A 101 -15.24 -7.48 -7.87
N GLU A 102 -16.34 -7.51 -7.13
CA GLU A 102 -17.49 -8.39 -7.42
C GLU A 102 -18.10 -8.12 -8.80
N ASN A 103 -18.19 -6.85 -9.22
CA ASN A 103 -18.79 -6.48 -10.52
C ASN A 103 -17.85 -6.70 -11.71
N THR A 104 -16.54 -6.53 -11.52
CA THR A 104 -15.56 -6.60 -12.63
C THR A 104 -14.86 -7.95 -12.74
N HIS A 105 -14.76 -8.70 -11.64
CA HIS A 105 -14.06 -9.97 -11.61
C HIS A 105 -14.90 -11.05 -12.29
N LYS A 106 -14.42 -11.51 -13.45
CA LYS A 106 -14.91 -12.74 -14.08
C LYS A 106 -13.90 -13.83 -13.80
N LEU A 107 -14.35 -14.89 -13.15
CA LEU A 107 -13.54 -16.09 -12.99
C LEU A 107 -13.23 -16.65 -14.39
N PRO A 108 -11.95 -16.85 -14.74
CA PRO A 108 -11.59 -17.39 -16.02
C PRO A 108 -11.91 -18.89 -16.06
N GLY A 109 -12.57 -19.33 -17.14
CA GLY A 109 -12.95 -20.73 -17.33
C GLY A 109 -11.87 -21.57 -18.01
N PHE A 110 -10.62 -21.44 -17.58
CA PHE A 110 -9.50 -22.17 -18.19
C PHE A 110 -9.64 -23.68 -17.99
N LYS A 111 -9.37 -24.45 -19.05
CA LYS A 111 -9.28 -25.92 -19.01
C LYS A 111 -7.86 -26.36 -19.30
N ILE A 112 -7.55 -27.57 -18.84
CA ILE A 112 -6.34 -28.27 -19.28
C ILE A 112 -6.43 -28.43 -20.80
N ASP A 113 -5.30 -28.26 -21.48
CA ASP A 113 -5.16 -28.24 -22.94
C ASP A 113 -5.64 -26.97 -23.68
N ASP A 114 -6.13 -25.94 -22.97
CA ASP A 114 -6.42 -24.65 -23.60
C ASP A 114 -5.12 -23.93 -23.99
N LEU A 115 -5.15 -23.26 -25.15
CA LEU A 115 -4.07 -22.38 -25.62
C LEU A 115 -4.19 -20.99 -25.00
N VAL A 116 -3.18 -20.58 -24.24
CA VAL A 116 -3.16 -19.27 -23.57
C VAL A 116 -1.83 -18.56 -23.82
N SER A 117 -1.90 -17.24 -24.04
CA SER A 117 -0.72 -16.37 -24.20
C SER A 117 -0.48 -15.55 -22.93
N VAL A 118 0.79 -15.44 -22.53
CA VAL A 118 1.19 -14.65 -21.35
C VAL A 118 1.54 -13.22 -21.75
N LEU A 119 1.00 -12.25 -21.01
CA LEU A 119 1.30 -10.82 -21.19
C LEU A 119 2.72 -10.50 -20.66
N THR A 120 3.62 -10.05 -21.53
CA THR A 120 5.01 -9.70 -21.19
C THR A 120 5.21 -8.25 -20.76
N LEU A 121 4.16 -7.42 -20.78
CA LEU A 121 4.24 -6.00 -20.42
C LEU A 121 4.79 -5.77 -19.00
N SER A 122 4.44 -6.62 -18.04
CA SER A 122 4.86 -6.48 -16.64
C SER A 122 6.33 -6.79 -16.39
N PHE A 123 6.99 -7.55 -17.28
CA PHE A 123 8.39 -7.98 -17.11
C PHE A 123 9.40 -7.07 -17.82
N ASN A 124 8.95 -6.18 -18.70
CA ASN A 124 9.83 -5.35 -19.55
C ASN A 124 10.15 -3.96 -18.98
N ASN A 125 9.51 -3.54 -17.88
CA ASN A 125 9.62 -2.17 -17.37
C ASN A 125 10.90 -1.86 -16.58
N ILE A 126 11.82 -2.82 -16.40
CA ILE A 126 12.93 -2.62 -15.45
C ILE A 126 14.18 -2.02 -16.12
N LYS A 127 14.49 -2.23 -17.42
CA LYS A 127 15.79 -1.76 -17.98
C LYS A 127 15.93 -1.39 -19.48
N ARG A 128 14.92 -1.42 -20.37
CA ARG A 128 15.20 -1.15 -21.82
C ARG A 128 14.14 -0.36 -22.61
N SER A 129 14.62 0.25 -23.71
CA SER A 129 13.89 1.09 -24.66
C SER A 129 12.62 0.43 -25.22
N LYS A 130 11.51 1.19 -25.21
CA LYS A 130 10.22 0.90 -25.84
C LYS A 130 10.33 0.80 -27.37
N LYS A 131 10.90 -0.28 -27.92
CA LYS A 131 10.62 -0.67 -29.30
C LYS A 131 9.36 -1.55 -29.29
N LEU A 132 8.49 -1.35 -30.28
CA LEU A 132 7.25 -2.12 -30.52
C LEU A 132 7.56 -3.62 -30.51
N LYS A 133 7.45 -4.26 -29.35
CA LYS A 133 7.51 -5.70 -29.19
C LYS A 133 6.11 -6.20 -28.91
N ASN A 134 5.76 -7.37 -29.44
CA ASN A 134 4.50 -8.01 -29.12
C ASN A 134 4.36 -8.14 -27.60
N CYS A 135 3.22 -7.68 -27.09
CA CYS A 135 2.90 -7.69 -25.67
C CYS A 135 2.60 -9.10 -25.15
N PHE A 136 2.47 -10.09 -26.04
CA PHE A 136 2.14 -11.46 -25.73
C PHE A 136 3.24 -12.40 -26.19
N GLU A 137 3.56 -13.38 -25.35
CA GLU A 137 4.32 -14.56 -25.74
C GLU A 137 3.49 -15.48 -26.64
N GLU A 138 4.19 -16.36 -27.36
CA GLU A 138 3.55 -17.38 -28.20
C GLU A 138 2.56 -18.23 -27.38
N PRO A 139 1.39 -18.57 -27.95
CA PRO A 139 0.39 -19.39 -27.25
C PRO A 139 1.02 -20.69 -26.74
N SER A 140 0.85 -20.95 -25.46
CA SER A 140 1.32 -22.18 -24.79
C SER A 140 0.13 -22.96 -24.26
N ILE A 141 0.28 -24.28 -24.15
CA ILE A 141 -0.78 -25.16 -23.66
C ILE A 141 -0.76 -25.17 -22.13
N ILE A 142 -1.94 -25.13 -21.51
CA ILE A 142 -2.09 -25.32 -20.07
C ILE A 142 -1.89 -26.80 -19.72
N ASN A 143 -0.90 -27.08 -18.88
CA ASN A 143 -0.61 -28.43 -18.37
C ASN A 143 -1.32 -28.73 -17.04
N LEU A 144 -1.39 -27.72 -16.16
CA LEU A 144 -1.93 -27.91 -14.82
C LEU A 144 -2.65 -26.65 -14.33
N LEU A 145 -3.77 -26.87 -13.65
CA LEU A 145 -4.51 -25.84 -12.92
C LEU A 145 -4.15 -25.95 -11.43
N HIS A 146 -3.44 -24.96 -10.88
CA HIS A 146 -3.15 -24.88 -9.43
C HIS A 146 -4.32 -24.27 -8.64
N GLY A 147 -5.20 -23.55 -9.31
CA GLY A 147 -6.40 -22.94 -8.74
C GLY A 147 -7.24 -22.26 -9.82
N PRO A 148 -8.38 -21.66 -9.46
CA PRO A 148 -9.29 -21.04 -10.44
C PRO A 148 -8.64 -19.89 -11.23
N ASN A 149 -7.62 -19.23 -10.65
CA ASN A 149 -6.93 -18.08 -11.25
C ASN A 149 -5.44 -18.35 -11.51
N THR A 150 -4.98 -19.61 -11.43
CA THR A 150 -3.55 -19.94 -11.52
C THR A 150 -3.32 -21.16 -12.38
N VAL A 151 -2.58 -20.96 -13.47
CA VAL A 151 -2.28 -21.96 -14.50
C VAL A 151 -0.78 -22.15 -14.64
N CYS A 152 -0.34 -23.36 -14.90
CA CYS A 152 1.04 -23.69 -15.26
C CYS A 152 1.11 -24.04 -16.75
N LYS A 153 2.01 -23.34 -17.47
CA LYS A 153 2.33 -23.60 -18.87
C LYS A 153 3.56 -24.53 -18.99
N ILE A 154 3.66 -25.24 -20.11
CA ILE A 154 4.88 -25.94 -20.57
C ILE A 154 5.71 -24.98 -21.40
#